data_AF-A0A8J7S2I8-F1
#
_entry.id   AF-A0A8J7S2I8-F1
#
_cell.length_a   1.000
_cell.length_b   1.000
_cell.length_c   1.000
_cell.angle_alpha   90.00
_cell.angle_beta   90.00
_cell.angle_gamma   90.00
#
_symmetry.space_group_name_H-M   'P 1'
#
loop_
_entity.id
_entity.type
_entity.pdbx_description
1 polymer ?
#
loop_
_entity_poly.entity_id
_entity_poly.type
_entity_poly.pdbx_seq_one_letter_code
_entity_poly.pdbx_strand_id
1 'polypeptide(L)'
;MIFPEAKEEKEKENKLNDKIFDKLLQFVDYPNEVISKSRKKELIDSLDELIGECSINEELNYKKVLNQLYESCFSSKVINEVEYTYLIQLMTFYVLCLSSDISFKFEKVC
;
A
#
# COMPACT_ATOMS: atom_id res chain seq x y z
N MET A 1 -27.70 -0.95 38.09
CA MET A 1 -27.39 -1.30 36.68
C MET A 1 -27.81 -0.14 35.81
N ILE A 2 -26.87 0.64 35.27
CA ILE A 2 -27.02 1.38 34.00
C ILE A 2 -25.60 1.51 33.44
N PHE A 3 -25.33 0.84 32.32
CA PHE A 3 -24.18 1.10 31.47
C PHE A 3 -24.50 2.33 30.61
N PRO A 4 -23.61 3.32 30.47
CA PRO A 4 -23.66 4.21 29.32
C PRO A 4 -22.90 3.55 28.16
N GLU A 5 -23.64 3.24 27.10
CA GLU A 5 -23.14 2.83 25.79
C GLU A 5 -22.36 3.94 25.09
N ALA A 6 -21.46 3.45 24.23
CA ALA A 6 -20.70 4.04 23.14
C ALA A 6 -20.97 5.50 22.74
N LYS A 7 -19.87 6.26 22.58
CA LYS A 7 -19.78 7.32 21.58
C LYS A 7 -18.72 6.94 20.55
N GLU A 8 -19.15 7.05 19.31
CA GLU A 8 -18.46 6.79 18.07
C GLU A 8 -17.09 7.49 18.00
N GLU A 9 -16.01 6.71 17.93
CA GLU A 9 -14.74 7.15 17.36
C GLU A 9 -14.64 6.58 15.95
N LYS A 10 -15.26 7.28 14.99
CA LYS A 10 -15.01 7.07 13.56
C LYS A 10 -14.54 8.38 12.95
N GLU A 11 -13.62 8.24 12.00
CA GLU A 11 -13.16 9.27 11.04
C GLU A 11 -12.05 10.23 11.50
N LYS A 12 -10.88 9.70 11.86
CA LYS A 12 -9.65 10.53 11.83
C LYS A 12 -8.37 9.87 11.33
N GLU A 13 -8.40 8.79 10.55
CA GLU A 13 -7.16 8.21 10.00
C GLU A 13 -7.44 7.58 8.63
N ASN A 14 -7.16 8.33 7.56
CA ASN A 14 -6.92 7.79 6.21
C ASN A 14 -6.45 8.85 5.20
N LYS A 15 -6.40 10.14 5.57
CA LYS A 15 -5.95 11.21 4.66
C LYS A 15 -4.45 11.22 4.32
N LEU A 16 -3.62 10.46 5.04
CA LEU A 16 -2.18 10.41 4.77
C LEU A 16 -1.85 9.51 3.56
N ASN A 17 -2.66 8.47 3.32
CA ASN A 17 -2.36 7.42 2.33
C ASN A 17 -2.63 7.84 0.87
N ASP A 18 -3.74 8.54 0.59
CA ASP A 18 -4.10 8.95 -0.77
C ASP A 18 -2.96 9.71 -1.49
N LYS A 19 -2.30 10.62 -0.76
CA LYS A 19 -1.22 11.45 -1.32
C LYS A 19 0.08 10.70 -1.55
N ILE A 20 0.32 9.62 -0.80
CA ILE A 20 1.55 8.82 -0.96
C ILE A 20 1.41 7.99 -2.23
N PHE A 21 0.29 7.31 -2.45
CA PHE A 21 0.09 6.48 -3.64
C PHE A 21 0.17 7.27 -4.96
N ASP A 22 -0.39 8.47 -5.01
CA ASP A 22 -0.26 9.36 -6.19
C ASP A 22 1.21 9.71 -6.51
N LYS A 23 2.06 9.80 -5.49
CA LYS A 23 3.50 10.01 -5.68
C LYS A 23 4.20 8.72 -6.10
N LEU A 24 3.84 7.58 -5.52
CA LEU A 24 4.42 6.27 -5.84
C LEU A 24 4.17 5.86 -7.29
N LEU A 25 2.98 6.19 -7.82
CA LEU A 25 2.62 5.97 -9.22
C LEU A 25 3.59 6.61 -10.22
N GLN A 26 4.31 7.67 -9.83
CA GLN A 26 5.32 8.31 -10.68
C GLN A 26 6.61 7.50 -10.80
N PHE A 27 6.86 6.59 -9.85
CA PHE A 27 8.08 5.78 -9.79
C PHE A 27 7.86 4.35 -10.30
N VAL A 28 6.62 3.88 -10.33
CA VAL A 28 6.26 2.54 -10.82
C VAL A 28 5.53 2.67 -12.15
N ASP A 29 6.28 2.76 -13.24
CA ASP A 29 5.74 2.79 -14.60
C ASP A 29 5.63 1.37 -15.17
N TYR A 30 4.43 0.80 -15.10
CA TYR A 30 4.09 -0.43 -15.81
C TYR A 30 3.31 -0.10 -17.09
N PRO A 31 3.56 -0.77 -18.23
CA PRO A 31 2.77 -0.53 -19.44
C PRO A 31 1.28 -0.89 -19.22
N ASN A 32 0.37 -0.07 -19.75
CA ASN A 32 -1.08 -0.35 -19.69
C ASN A 32 -1.49 -1.59 -20.49
N GLU A 33 -0.63 -2.03 -21.40
CA GLU A 33 -0.77 -3.27 -22.18
C GLU A 33 -0.51 -4.52 -21.33
N VAL A 34 0.25 -4.38 -20.24
CA VAL A 34 0.62 -5.48 -19.32
C VAL A 34 -0.36 -5.56 -18.15
N ILE A 35 -0.64 -4.42 -17.50
CA ILE A 35 -1.70 -4.31 -16.49
C ILE A 35 -2.55 -3.10 -16.89
N SER A 36 -3.84 -3.32 -17.13
CA SER A 36 -4.74 -2.24 -17.53
C SER A 36 -4.82 -1.16 -16.45
N LYS A 37 -5.09 0.08 -16.87
CA LYS A 37 -5.21 1.22 -15.94
C LYS A 37 -6.26 0.99 -14.86
N SER A 38 -7.41 0.40 -15.20
CA SER A 38 -8.47 0.09 -14.24
C SER A 38 -8.00 -0.96 -13.24
N ARG A 39 -7.32 -2.01 -13.71
CA ARG A 39 -6.82 -3.07 -12.84
C ARG A 39 -5.73 -2.58 -11.89
N LYS A 40 -4.83 -1.72 -12.35
CA LYS A 40 -3.85 -1.05 -11.47
C LYS A 40 -4.50 -0.28 -10.34
N LYS A 41 -5.62 0.41 -10.62
CA LYS A 41 -6.36 1.14 -9.59
C LYS A 41 -6.95 0.18 -8.55
N GLU A 42 -7.63 -0.87 -8.99
CA GLU A 42 -8.16 -1.90 -8.08
C GLU A 42 -7.06 -2.51 -7.20
N LEU A 43 -5.91 -2.84 -7.79
CA LEU A 43 -4.76 -3.39 -7.07
C LEU A 43 -4.22 -2.42 -6.02
N ILE A 44 -4.14 -1.12 -6.35
CA ILE A 44 -3.73 -0.08 -5.39
C ILE A 44 -4.73 0.06 -4.27
N ASP A 45 -6.02 0.11 -4.59
CA ASP A 45 -7.09 0.24 -3.59
C ASP A 45 -7.03 -0.95 -2.61
N SER A 46 -6.87 -2.19 -3.12
CA SER A 46 -6.68 -3.39 -2.27
C SER A 46 -5.38 -3.36 -1.46
N LEU A 47 -4.31 -2.76 -1.99
CA LEU A 47 -3.05 -2.64 -1.26
C LEU A 47 -3.16 -1.65 -0.10
N ASP A 48 -3.87 -0.53 -0.30
CA ASP A 48 -4.12 0.46 0.73
C ASP A 48 -4.96 -0.12 1.88
N GLU A 49 -6.03 -0.85 1.55
CA GLU A 49 -6.84 -1.59 2.52
C GLU A 49 -5.97 -2.57 3.33
N LEU A 50 -5.12 -3.35 2.63
CA LEU A 50 -4.22 -4.31 3.26
C LEU A 50 -3.19 -3.65 4.19
N ILE A 51 -2.65 -2.49 3.80
CA ILE A 51 -1.76 -1.69 4.65
C ILE A 51 -2.51 -1.27 5.92
N GLY A 52 -3.75 -0.78 5.78
CA GLY A 52 -4.60 -0.40 6.92
C GLY A 52 -4.81 -1.57 7.89
N GLU A 53 -5.16 -2.75 7.38
CA GLU A 53 -5.36 -3.97 8.19
C GLU A 53 -4.08 -4.53 8.83
N CYS A 54 -2.91 -4.16 8.28
CA CYS A 54 -1.62 -4.58 8.77
C CYS A 54 -0.90 -3.51 9.61
N SER A 55 -1.53 -2.35 9.83
CA SER A 55 -0.99 -1.27 10.65
C SER A 55 -1.62 -1.30 12.05
N ILE A 56 -0.78 -1.22 13.08
CA ILE A 56 -1.22 -1.16 14.49
C ILE A 56 -0.50 0.03 15.13
N ASN A 57 -1.23 0.95 15.74
CA ASN A 57 -0.68 2.17 16.35
C ASN A 57 0.27 2.95 15.39
N GLU A 58 -0.18 3.14 14.14
CA GLU A 58 0.59 3.80 13.06
C GLU A 58 1.88 3.06 12.63
N GLU A 59 2.18 1.89 13.19
CA GLU A 59 3.31 1.06 12.78
C GLU A 59 2.86 -0.02 11.79
N LEU A 60 3.40 0.00 10.58
CA LEU A 60 3.11 -0.98 9.55
C LEU A 60 3.84 -2.32 9.81
N ASN A 61 3.09 -3.40 9.96
CA ASN A 61 3.65 -4.75 9.91
C ASN A 61 3.93 -5.19 8.47
N TYR A 62 5.05 -4.72 7.93
CA TYR A 62 5.47 -4.98 6.55
C TYR A 62 5.54 -6.48 6.21
N LYS A 63 6.03 -7.31 7.13
CA LYS A 63 6.12 -8.76 6.93
C LYS A 63 4.74 -9.39 6.71
N LYS A 64 3.72 -8.93 7.44
CA LYS A 64 2.35 -9.41 7.30
C LYS A 64 1.78 -9.04 5.92
N VAL A 65 2.01 -7.82 5.44
CA VAL A 65 1.61 -7.39 4.08
C VAL A 65 2.26 -8.28 3.03
N LEU A 66 3.57 -8.49 3.09
CA LEU A 66 4.29 -9.33 2.13
C LEU A 66 3.77 -10.77 2.09
N ASN A 67 3.48 -11.34 3.27
CA ASN A 67 2.91 -12.69 3.36
C ASN A 67 1.53 -12.75 2.69
N GLN A 68 0.66 -11.78 2.93
CA GLN A 68 -0.68 -11.76 2.32
C GLN A 68 -0.63 -11.55 0.80
N LEU A 69 0.29 -10.72 0.29
CA LEU A 69 0.51 -10.59 -1.15
C LEU A 69 1.02 -11.90 -1.77
N TYR A 70 1.94 -12.59 -1.06
CA TYR A 70 2.45 -13.89 -1.50
C TYR A 70 1.33 -14.93 -1.56
N GLU A 71 0.52 -15.05 -0.50
CA GLU A 71 -0.63 -15.94 -0.48
C GLU A 71 -1.66 -15.61 -1.57
N SER A 72 -1.88 -14.31 -1.82
CA SER A 72 -2.77 -13.82 -2.88
C SER A 72 -2.34 -14.26 -4.28
N CYS A 73 -1.02 -14.34 -4.51
CA CYS A 73 -0.45 -14.77 -5.79
C CYS A 73 -0.39 -16.29 -5.93
N PHE A 74 0.18 -16.98 -4.93
CA PHE A 74 0.57 -18.39 -5.07
C PHE A 74 -0.45 -19.38 -4.48
N SER A 75 -1.23 -18.97 -3.48
CA SER A 75 -2.20 -19.84 -2.81
C SER A 75 -3.61 -19.63 -3.35
N SER A 76 -4.15 -18.42 -3.23
CA SER A 76 -5.52 -18.11 -3.66
C SER A 76 -5.63 -17.71 -5.12
N LYS A 77 -4.50 -17.34 -5.77
CA LYS A 77 -4.41 -16.94 -7.19
C LYS A 77 -5.38 -15.80 -7.56
N VAL A 78 -5.63 -14.90 -6.62
CA VAL A 78 -6.47 -13.70 -6.81
C VAL A 78 -5.76 -12.67 -7.67
N ILE A 79 -4.44 -12.61 -7.56
CA ILE A 79 -3.56 -11.81 -8.40
C ILE A 79 -2.56 -12.73 -9.11
N ASN A 80 -2.05 -12.31 -10.27
CA ASN A 80 -1.01 -13.04 -10.99
C ASN A 80 0.40 -12.56 -10.63
N GLU A 81 1.44 -13.25 -11.12
CA GLU A 81 2.85 -12.94 -10.82
C GLU A 81 3.28 -11.52 -11.24
N VAL A 82 2.71 -11.00 -12.32
CA VAL A 82 3.01 -9.65 -12.83
C VAL A 82 2.37 -8.59 -11.93
N GLU A 83 1.11 -8.79 -11.54
CA GLU A 83 0.41 -7.95 -10.58
C GLU A 83 1.06 -7.99 -9.20
N TYR A 84 1.51 -9.17 -8.76
CA TYR A 84 2.30 -9.33 -7.54
C TYR A 84 3.60 -8.51 -7.60
N THR A 85 4.36 -8.60 -8.70
CA THR A 85 5.59 -7.82 -8.87
C THR A 85 5.31 -6.31 -8.81
N TYR A 86 4.25 -5.86 -9.47
CA TYR A 86 3.80 -4.48 -9.44
C TYR A 86 3.48 -4.00 -8.00
N LEU A 87 2.71 -4.79 -7.24
CA LEU A 87 2.37 -4.47 -5.85
C LEU A 87 3.59 -4.48 -4.92
N ILE A 88 4.52 -5.40 -5.11
CA ILE A 88 5.79 -5.45 -4.34
C ILE A 88 6.64 -4.21 -4.59
N GLN A 89 6.72 -3.73 -5.84
CA GLN A 89 7.43 -2.49 -6.15
C GLN A 89 6.79 -1.29 -5.48
N LEU A 90 5.46 -1.16 -5.58
CA LEU A 90 4.71 -0.10 -4.88
C LEU A 90 4.96 -0.14 -3.37
N MET A 91 4.91 -1.32 -2.76
CA MET A 91 5.21 -1.50 -1.33
C MET A 91 6.65 -1.12 -0.97
N THR A 92 7.61 -1.47 -1.82
CA THR A 92 9.02 -1.12 -1.61
C THR A 92 9.19 0.41 -1.60
N PHE A 93 8.60 1.11 -2.58
CA PHE A 93 8.65 2.56 -2.61
C PHE A 93 7.83 3.19 -1.48
N TYR A 94 6.69 2.61 -1.09
CA TYR A 94 5.91 3.07 0.06
C TYR A 94 6.75 3.08 1.33
N VAL A 95 7.42 1.96 1.63
CA VAL A 95 8.33 1.85 2.78
C VAL A 95 9.50 2.82 2.66
N LEU A 96 10.12 2.95 1.47
CA LEU A 96 11.19 3.91 1.25
C LEU A 96 10.72 5.35 1.50
N CYS A 97 9.54 5.72 1.01
CA CYS A 97 8.96 7.04 1.20
C CYS A 97 8.58 7.31 2.67
N LEU A 98 7.99 6.34 3.38
CA LEU A 98 7.73 6.46 4.81
C LEU A 98 9.03 6.57 5.61
N SER A 99 10.06 5.82 5.23
CA SER A 99 11.37 5.90 5.87
C SER A 99 12.12 7.19 5.53
N SER A 100 11.67 7.97 4.53
CA SER A 100 12.37 9.16 4.03
C SER A 100 12.12 10.48 4.79
N ASP A 101 11.58 10.41 6.01
CA ASP A 101 12.05 11.31 7.09
C ASP A 101 13.57 11.11 7.35
N ILE A 102 14.16 10.04 6.84
CA ILE A 102 15.60 9.92 6.52
C ILE A 102 15.84 10.58 5.16
N SER A 103 16.31 11.83 5.19
CA SER A 103 16.63 12.64 4.01
C SER A 103 17.47 11.90 2.95
N PHE A 104 16.85 11.44 1.87
CA PHE A 104 17.56 11.07 0.65
C PHE A 104 17.54 12.24 -0.33
N LYS A 105 18.60 13.04 -0.29
CA LYS A 105 18.96 13.91 -1.40
C LYS A 105 19.38 13.01 -2.57
N PHE A 106 18.47 12.78 -3.50
CA PHE A 106 18.87 12.33 -4.84
C PHE A 106 19.56 13.53 -5.51
N GLU A 107 20.88 13.61 -5.38
CA GLU A 107 21.67 14.43 -6.28
C GLU A 107 21.49 13.88 -7.69
N LYS A 108 20.95 14.71 -8.58
CA LYS A 108 20.89 14.45 -10.02
C LYS A 108 22.30 14.10 -10.48
N VAL A 109 22.50 12.85 -10.87
CA VAL A 109 23.65 12.50 -11.71
C VAL A 109 23.24 12.88 -13.13
N CYS A 110 23.80 13.99 -13.61
CA CYS A 110 23.75 14.42 -15.01
C CYS A 110 24.52 13.48 -15.92
#